data_AF-A0A497HA13-F1
#
_entry.id   AF-A0A497HA13-F1
#
_cell.length_a   1.000
_cell.length_b   1.000
_cell.length_c   1.000
_cell.angle_alpha   90.00
_cell.angle_beta   90.00
_cell.angle_gamma   90.00
#
_symmetry.space_group_name_H-M   'P 1'
#
loop_
_entity.id
_entity.type
_entity.pdbx_description
1 polymer ?
#
loop_
_entity_poly.entity_id
_entity_poly.type
_entity_poly.pdbx_seq_one_letter_code
_entity_poly.pdbx_strand_id
1 'polypeptide(L)'
;MELRLDVDGKQKGSKRIKKVIELLGLKVRYWEIYKTNNGWHHYIGVDNKLTDLEVVLVQALMGSDFKRECFNYLRVKSGKFSYDDWNVLFKRKYEVDLVNGDVKLVSREIKVGVKL
;
A
#
# COMPACT_ATOMS: atom_id res chain seq x y z
N MET A 1 0.28 -8.41 10.70
CA MET A 1 -0.08 -8.21 9.27
C MET A 1 0.49 -6.88 8.79
N GLU A 2 0.44 -6.57 7.49
CA GLU A 2 1.08 -5.38 6.92
C GLU A 2 0.08 -4.50 6.12
N LEU A 3 -0.19 -3.29 6.59
CA LEU A 3 -1.00 -2.33 5.83
C LEU A 3 -0.13 -1.69 4.75
N ARG A 4 -0.58 -1.79 3.49
CA ARG A 4 0.17 -1.37 2.30
C ARG A 4 -0.52 -0.20 1.59
N LEU A 5 -0.06 1.01 1.88
CA LEU A 5 -0.66 2.24 1.36
C LEU A 5 0.12 2.77 0.16
N ASP A 6 -0.62 3.39 -0.74
CA ASP A 6 -0.13 4.07 -1.93
C ASP A 6 -0.71 5.47 -1.88
N VAL A 7 0.14 6.44 -1.60
CA VAL A 7 -0.25 7.82 -1.35
C VAL A 7 0.32 8.67 -2.47
N ASP A 8 -0.57 9.16 -3.33
CA ASP A 8 -0.20 10.04 -4.43
C ASP A 8 0.26 11.42 -3.93
N GLY A 9 1.23 12.00 -4.64
CA GLY A 9 1.60 13.40 -4.51
C GLY A 9 2.92 13.67 -3.78
N LYS A 10 3.22 14.97 -3.63
CA LYS A 10 4.55 15.43 -3.16
C LYS A 10 4.78 15.20 -1.66
N GLN A 11 3.72 15.12 -0.86
CA GLN A 11 3.81 14.97 0.60
C GLN A 11 3.66 13.52 1.02
N LYS A 12 4.40 13.11 2.06
CA LYS A 12 4.36 11.75 2.63
C LYS A 12 3.00 11.33 3.24
N GLY A 13 1.96 12.16 3.24
CA GLY A 13 0.64 11.80 3.81
C GLY A 13 0.61 11.39 5.30
N SER A 14 1.68 11.59 6.07
CA SER A 14 1.88 10.91 7.36
C SER A 14 0.92 11.35 8.49
N LYS A 15 0.38 12.57 8.43
CA LYS A 15 -0.52 13.10 9.47
C LYS A 15 -1.84 12.32 9.55
N ARG A 16 -2.46 12.04 8.40
CA ARG A 16 -3.72 11.29 8.31
C ARG A 16 -3.53 9.85 8.80
N ILE A 17 -2.46 9.21 8.34
CA ILE A 17 -2.07 7.85 8.73
C ILE A 17 -1.91 7.77 10.26
N LYS A 18 -1.14 8.68 10.86
CA LYS A 18 -0.95 8.74 12.32
C LYS A 18 -2.27 8.89 13.06
N LYS A 19 -3.17 9.75 12.59
CA LYS A 19 -4.46 9.95 13.26
C LYS A 19 -5.35 8.72 13.17
N VAL A 20 -5.35 8.01 12.05
CA VAL A 20 -6.10 6.75 11.91
C VAL A 20 -5.53 5.66 12.81
N ILE A 21 -4.20 5.54 12.91
CA ILE A 21 -3.53 4.62 13.84
C ILE A 21 -4.00 4.88 15.28
N GLU A 22 -4.01 6.14 15.71
CA GLU A 22 -4.45 6.56 17.05
C GLU A 22 -5.93 6.23 17.28
N LEU A 23 -6.81 6.65 16.37
CA LEU A 23 -8.26 6.47 16.50
C LEU A 23 -8.71 5.00 16.53
N LEU A 24 -8.01 4.14 15.79
CA LEU A 24 -8.32 2.71 15.70
C LEU A 24 -7.51 1.86 16.68
N GLY A 25 -6.64 2.46 17.51
CA GLY A 25 -5.81 1.74 18.47
C GLY A 25 -4.90 0.69 17.81
N LEU A 26 -4.33 1.00 16.65
CA LEU A 26 -3.46 0.06 15.93
C LEU A 26 -2.10 -0.04 16.63
N LYS A 27 -1.70 -1.26 16.98
CA LYS A 27 -0.40 -1.60 17.56
C LYS A 27 0.62 -1.73 16.44
N VAL A 28 1.28 -0.62 16.11
CA VAL A 28 2.28 -0.55 15.05
C VAL A 28 3.61 -1.13 15.54
N ARG A 29 4.10 -2.15 14.83
CA ARG A 29 5.40 -2.78 15.05
C ARG A 29 6.51 -2.07 14.28
N TYR A 30 6.23 -1.71 13.03
CA TYR A 30 7.16 -0.95 12.18
C TYR A 30 6.39 -0.08 11.21
N TRP A 31 7.06 0.94 10.71
CA TRP A 31 6.57 1.78 9.64
C TRP A 31 7.70 2.15 8.69
N GLU A 32 7.63 1.64 7.47
CA GLU A 32 8.57 1.91 6.40
C GLU A 32 7.90 2.76 5.32
N ILE A 33 8.63 3.75 4.80
CA ILE A 33 8.14 4.63 3.74
C ILE A 33 9.09 4.47 2.55
N TYR A 34 8.52 4.41 1.35
CA TYR A 34 9.27 4.33 0.12
C TYR A 34 8.84 5.48 -0.80
N LYS A 35 9.81 6.20 -1.35
CA LYS A 35 9.53 7.23 -2.35
C LYS A 35 9.40 6.57 -3.72
N THR A 36 8.41 7.00 -4.49
CA THR A 36 8.27 6.64 -5.90
C THR A 36 8.28 7.87 -6.79
N ASN A 37 8.19 7.66 -8.10
CA ASN A 37 8.17 8.74 -9.07
C ASN A 37 6.97 9.69 -8.87
N ASN A 38 5.84 9.15 -8.40
CA ASN A 38 4.56 9.85 -8.35
C ASN A 38 4.00 10.04 -6.94
N GLY A 39 4.60 9.41 -5.92
CA GLY A 39 4.07 9.45 -4.56
C GLY A 39 4.94 8.74 -3.54
N TRP A 40 4.27 8.15 -2.55
CA TRP A 40 4.87 7.50 -1.40
C TRP A 40 4.14 6.21 -1.06
N HIS A 41 4.88 5.13 -0.88
CA HIS A 41 4.32 3.89 -0.36
C HIS A 41 4.62 3.76 1.11
N HIS A 42 3.63 3.33 1.88
CA HIS A 42 3.78 3.10 3.30
C HIS A 42 3.50 1.63 3.59
N TYR A 43 4.46 1.00 4.25
CA TYR A 43 4.37 -0.37 4.72
C TYR A 43 4.33 -0.31 6.24
N ILE A 44 3.17 -0.60 6.82
CA ILE A 44 2.91 -0.46 8.25
C ILE A 44 2.61 -1.83 8.83
N GLY A 45 3.57 -2.40 9.54
CA GLY A 45 3.39 -3.65 10.26
C GLY A 45 2.56 -3.42 11.51
N VAL A 46 1.44 -4.13 11.66
CA VAL A 46 0.57 -4.07 12.84
C VAL A 46 0.35 -5.45 13.46
N ASP A 47 0.23 -5.49 14.78
CA ASP A 47 -0.04 -6.72 15.55
C ASP A 47 -1.54 -7.04 15.67
N ASN A 48 -2.40 -6.08 15.34
CA ASN A 48 -3.84 -6.29 15.30
C ASN A 48 -4.20 -7.40 14.28
N LYS A 49 -5.20 -8.21 14.62
CA LYS A 49 -5.87 -9.08 13.66
C LYS A 49 -7.00 -8.30 13.01
N LEU A 50 -6.82 -7.94 11.74
CA LEU A 50 -7.86 -7.33 10.91
C LEU A 50 -8.30 -8.36 9.88
N THR A 51 -9.60 -8.40 9.61
CA THR A 51 -10.18 -9.07 8.44
C THR A 51 -9.75 -8.36 7.16
N ASP A 52 -9.80 -9.05 6.04
CA ASP A 52 -9.45 -8.46 4.74
C ASP A 52 -10.28 -7.22 4.41
N LEU A 53 -11.56 -7.20 4.79
CA LEU A 53 -12.44 -6.05 4.61
C LEU A 53 -12.02 -4.86 5.49
N GLU A 54 -11.66 -5.13 6.75
CA GLU A 54 -11.13 -4.10 7.64
C GLU A 54 -9.81 -3.54 7.11
N VAL A 55 -8.94 -4.36 6.52
CA VAL A 55 -7.70 -3.88 5.91
C VAL A 55 -8.00 -2.87 4.81
N VAL A 56 -8.91 -3.20 3.87
CA VAL A 56 -9.31 -2.26 2.81
C VAL A 56 -9.86 -0.96 3.39
N LEU A 57 -10.75 -1.06 4.38
CA LEU A 57 -11.33 0.10 5.03
C LEU A 57 -10.26 0.98 5.69
N VAL A 58 -9.36 0.37 6.46
CA VAL A 58 -8.28 1.08 7.16
C VAL A 58 -7.33 1.73 6.15
N GLN A 59 -6.96 1.03 5.07
CA GLN A 59 -6.11 1.59 4.01
C GLN A 59 -6.77 2.80 3.34
N ALA A 60 -8.06 2.71 3.02
CA ALA A 60 -8.83 3.84 2.49
C ALA A 60 -8.91 5.02 3.49
N LEU A 61 -9.16 4.74 4.78
CA LEU A 61 -9.19 5.76 5.82
C LEU A 61 -7.84 6.45 6.00
N MET A 62 -6.73 5.73 5.82
CA MET A 62 -5.37 6.27 5.87
C MET A 62 -5.02 7.15 4.67
N GLY A 63 -5.83 7.14 3.61
CA GLY A 63 -5.65 7.96 2.42
C GLY A 63 -4.91 7.27 1.28
N SER A 64 -4.98 5.94 1.22
CA SER A 64 -4.55 5.17 0.06
C SER A 64 -5.34 5.56 -1.20
N ASP A 65 -4.76 5.38 -2.39
CA ASP A 65 -5.44 5.59 -3.67
C ASP A 65 -6.81 4.92 -3.70
N PHE A 66 -7.86 5.72 -3.90
CA PHE A 66 -9.24 5.26 -3.77
C PHE A 66 -9.61 4.21 -4.81
N LYS A 67 -9.06 4.31 -6.04
CA LYS A 67 -9.36 3.36 -7.11
C LYS A 67 -8.82 1.98 -6.73
N ARG A 68 -7.59 1.94 -6.21
CA ARG A 68 -6.96 0.73 -5.71
C ARG A 68 -7.76 0.09 -4.59
N GLU A 69 -8.23 0.87 -3.61
CA GLU A 69 -9.05 0.32 -2.53
C GLU A 69 -10.42 -0.16 -3.00
N CYS A 70 -11.04 0.47 -4.00
CA CYS A 70 -12.24 -0.06 -4.63
C CYS A 70 -12.00 -1.43 -5.30
N PHE A 71 -10.89 -1.61 -6.03
CA PHE A 71 -10.55 -2.89 -6.63
C PHE A 71 -10.25 -3.97 -5.57
N ASN A 72 -9.54 -3.59 -4.51
CA ASN A 72 -9.28 -4.48 -3.37
C ASN A 72 -10.58 -4.93 -2.70
N TYR A 73 -11.50 -3.99 -2.44
CA TYR A 73 -12.83 -4.31 -1.92
C TYR A 73 -13.56 -5.33 -2.79
N LEU A 74 -13.59 -5.13 -4.12
CA LEU A 74 -14.25 -6.06 -5.04
C LEU A 74 -13.61 -7.45 -5.02
N ARG A 75 -12.28 -7.53 -4.91
CA ARG A 75 -11.55 -8.81 -4.80
C ARG A 75 -11.88 -9.53 -3.49
N VAL A 76 -11.81 -8.83 -2.35
CA VAL A 76 -12.17 -9.37 -1.03
C VAL A 76 -13.62 -9.86 -1.05
N LYS A 77 -14.54 -9.05 -1.57
CA LYS A 77 -15.96 -9.39 -1.67
C LYS A 77 -16.22 -10.61 -2.54
N SER A 78 -15.39 -10.86 -3.56
CA SER A 78 -15.53 -12.04 -4.41
C SER A 78 -15.18 -13.35 -3.71
N GLY A 79 -14.41 -13.30 -2.61
CA GLY A 79 -13.96 -14.48 -1.86
C GLY A 79 -12.95 -15.37 -2.60
N LYS A 80 -12.49 -14.96 -3.79
CA LYS A 80 -11.61 -15.75 -4.67
C LYS A 80 -10.12 -15.46 -4.50
N PHE A 81 -9.77 -14.48 -3.69
CA PHE A 81 -8.39 -14.01 -3.51
C PHE A 81 -8.02 -14.11 -2.04
N SER A 82 -6.86 -14.69 -1.75
CA SER A 82 -6.27 -14.59 -0.42
C SER A 82 -5.69 -13.19 -0.21
N TYR A 83 -5.40 -12.84 1.05
CA TYR A 83 -4.76 -11.58 1.42
C TYR A 83 -3.54 -11.23 0.57
N ASP A 84 -2.67 -12.23 0.34
CA ASP A 84 -1.43 -12.06 -0.44
C ASP A 84 -1.70 -11.87 -1.95
N ASP A 85 -2.88 -12.27 -2.44
CA ASP A 85 -3.27 -12.13 -3.83
C ASP A 85 -3.92 -10.78 -4.13
N TRP A 86 -4.73 -10.24 -3.21
CA TRP A 86 -5.45 -8.99 -3.44
C TRP A 86 -4.70 -7.76 -2.93
N ASN A 87 -3.99 -7.84 -1.79
CA ASN A 87 -3.25 -6.72 -1.21
C ASN A 87 -1.81 -6.61 -1.77
N VAL A 88 -1.70 -6.78 -3.09
CA VAL A 88 -0.43 -6.70 -3.80
C VAL A 88 -0.14 -5.23 -4.12
N LEU A 89 0.93 -4.71 -3.53
CA LEU A 89 1.55 -3.48 -3.99
C LEU A 89 2.66 -3.79 -4.99
N PHE A 90 2.66 -3.04 -6.10
CA PHE A 90 3.78 -2.89 -7.03
C PHE A 90 4.58 -4.17 -7.28
N LYS A 91 3.91 -5.28 -7.66
CA LYS A 91 4.59 -6.40 -8.35
C LYS A 91 5.22 -5.78 -9.59
N ARG A 92 6.51 -5.45 -9.47
CA ARG A 92 7.40 -4.72 -10.39
C ARG A 92 6.78 -4.46 -11.76
N LYS A 93 6.58 -3.18 -12.10
CA LYS A 93 6.23 -2.82 -13.48
C LYS A 93 7.48 -3.01 -14.35
N TYR A 94 7.37 -3.91 -15.30
CA TYR A 94 8.30 -4.06 -16.41
C TYR A 94 7.59 -3.55 -17.65
N GLU A 95 8.26 -2.72 -18.42
CA GLU A 95 7.84 -2.35 -19.77
C GLU A 95 8.64 -3.23 -20.71
N VAL A 96 7.94 -3.97 -21.56
CA VAL A 96 8.53 -4.84 -22.57
C VAL A 96 8.33 -4.15 -23.90
N ASP A 97 9.41 -3.73 -24.54
CA ASP A 97 9.36 -3.27 -25.92
C ASP A 97 9.24 -4.50 -26.83
N LEU A 98 8.04 -4.74 -27.35
CA LEU A 98 7.75 -5.88 -28.21
C LEU A 98 8.46 -5.81 -29.57
N VAL A 99 8.96 -4.64 -29.97
CA VAL A 99 9.64 -4.44 -31.26
C VAL A 99 11.10 -4.89 -31.18
N ASN A 100 11.76 -4.67 -30.03
CA ASN A 100 13.19 -4.95 -29.84
C ASN A 100 13.47 -6.09 -28.85
N GLY A 101 12.46 -6.54 -28.09
CA GLY A 101 12.61 -7.56 -27.05
C GLY A 101 13.23 -7.03 -25.74
N ASP A 102 13.43 -5.72 -25.62
CA ASP A 102 14.06 -5.09 -24.46
C ASP A 102 13.09 -5.03 -23.27
N VAL A 103 13.58 -5.49 -22.12
CA VAL A 103 12.84 -5.41 -20.85
C VAL A 103 13.40 -4.27 -20.01
N LYS A 104 12.60 -3.23 -19.79
CA LYS A 104 12.97 -2.08 -18.97
C LYS A 104 12.23 -2.09 -17.65
N LEU A 105 12.96 -1.96 -16.54
CA LEU A 105 12.36 -1.68 -15.24
C LEU A 105 11.89 -0.23 -15.20
N VAL A 106 10.58 0.00 -15.09
CA VAL A 106 9.98 1.34 -15.16
C VAL A 106 9.77 1.99 -13.79
N SER A 107 9.71 1.19 -12.72
CA SER A 107 9.53 1.70 -11.36
C SER A 107 10.43 0.98 -10.36
N ARG A 108 11.23 1.75 -9.60
CA ARG A 108 11.99 1.27 -8.44
C ARG A 108 11.61 2.11 -7.21
N GLU A 109 11.19 1.44 -6.15
CA GLU A 109 10.94 2.06 -4.85
C GLU A 109 12.28 2.36 -4.14
N ILE A 110 12.42 3.54 -3.55
CA ILE A 110 13.58 3.90 -2.71
C ILE A 110 13.12 3.96 -1.26
N LYS A 111 13.67 3.09 -0.39
CA LYS A 111 13.36 3.09 1.05
C LYS A 111 13.86 4.39 1.69
N VAL A 112 12.93 5.12 2.29
CA VAL A 112 13.18 6.31 3.08
C VAL A 112 12.75 5.98 4.50
N GLY A 113 13.68 5.46 5.31
CA GLY A 113 13.39 4.98 6.66
C GLY A 113 12.68 6.01 7.53
N VAL A 114 11.91 5.53 8.52
CA VAL A 114 11.23 6.34 9.52
C VAL A 114 11.52 5.76 10.90
N LYS A 115 11.88 6.61 11.87
CA LYS A 115 11.82 6.27 13.29
C LYS A 115 10.42 6.60 13.79
N LEU A 116 9.78 5.61 14.42
CA LEU A 116 8.44 5.70 15.02
C LEU A 116 8.32 6.91 15.95
#